data_AF-W4F0F4-F1
#
_entry.id   AF-W4F0F4-F1
#
_cell.length_a   1.000
_cell.length_b   1.000
_cell.length_c   1.000
_cell.angle_alpha   90.00
_cell.angle_beta   90.00
_cell.angle_gamma   90.00
#
_symmetry.space_group_name_H-M   'P 1'
#
loop_
_entity.id
_entity.type
_entity.pdbx_description
1 polymer ?
#
loop_
_entity_poly.entity_id
_entity_poly.type
_entity_poly.pdbx_seq_one_letter_code
_entity_poly.pdbx_strand_id
1 'polypeptide(L)' 'MIKSLKGQFILSIFVALGFVYVNFSSIEFIADKREPTGRVIFFFIMILSVFNAGLLTEKYIQTRKKK' A
#
# COMPACT_ATOMS: atom_id res chain seq x y z
N MET A 1 -11.59 11.90 -7.48
CA MET A 1 -10.19 11.76 -7.94
C MET A 1 -9.40 12.94 -7.39
N ILE A 2 -8.46 12.73 -6.47
CA ILE A 2 -7.62 13.82 -5.92
C ILE A 2 -6.83 14.41 -7.09
N LYS A 3 -7.04 15.68 -7.43
CA LYS A 3 -6.39 16.31 -8.60
C LYS A 3 -4.90 16.60 -8.38
N SER A 4 -4.43 16.66 -7.14
CA SER A 4 -3.05 16.99 -6.79
C SER A 4 -2.15 15.75 -6.75
N LEU A 5 -1.04 15.75 -7.49
CA LEU A 5 -0.02 14.70 -7.46
C LEU A 5 0.57 14.51 -6.05
N LYS A 6 0.77 15.61 -5.30
CA LYS A 6 1.22 15.56 -3.90
C LYS A 6 0.20 14.84 -3.00
N GLY A 7 -1.08 15.14 -3.20
CA GLY A 7 -2.16 14.52 -2.43
C GLY A 7 -2.28 13.03 -2.73
N GLN A 8 -2.24 12.64 -4.01
CA GLN A 8 -2.23 11.23 -4.42
C GLN A 8 -1.05 10.47 -3.82
N PHE A 9 0.14 11.08 -3.84
CA PHE A 9 1.36 10.51 -3.29
C PHE A 9 1.23 10.24 -1.78
N ILE A 10 0.87 11.26 -1.00
CA ILE A 10 0.70 11.14 0.46
C ILE A 10 -0.35 10.08 0.79
N LEU A 11 -1.49 10.10 0.09
CA LEU A 11 -2.55 9.12 0.32
C LEU A 11 -2.08 7.69 0.02
N SER A 12 -1.31 7.49 -1.06
CA SER A 12 -0.80 6.17 -1.44
C SER A 12 0.15 5.58 -0.39
N ILE A 13 0.94 6.43 0.28
CA ILE A 13 1.81 6.00 1.38
C ILE A 13 0.97 5.56 2.58
N PHE A 14 -0.03 6.37 2.98
CA PHE A 14 -0.89 6.00 4.11
C PHE A 14 -1.67 4.71 3.86
N VAL A 15 -2.17 4.51 2.64
CA VAL A 15 -2.86 3.27 2.25
C VAL A 15 -1.91 2.07 2.29
N ALA A 16 -0.69 2.21 1.76
CA ALA A 16 0.31 1.14 1.81
C ALA A 16 0.67 0.77 3.26
N LEU A 17 0.93 1.77 4.10
CA LEU A 17 1.21 1.55 5.54
C LEU A 17 0.03 0.89 6.25
N GLY A 18 -1.21 1.27 5.92
CA GLY A 18 -2.41 0.64 6.46
C GLY A 18 -2.49 -0.85 6.11
N PHE A 19 -2.24 -1.22 4.85
CA PHE A 19 -2.22 -2.62 4.45
C PHE A 19 -1.08 -3.41 5.08
N VAL A 20 0.11 -2.81 5.24
CA VAL A 20 1.22 -3.43 5.98
C VAL A 20 0.78 -3.68 7.42
N TYR A 21 0.25 -2.67 8.11
CA TYR A 21 -0.22 -2.81 9.49
C TYR A 21 -1.28 -3.91 9.63
N VAL A 22 -2.28 -3.97 8.74
CA VAL A 22 -3.32 -5.00 8.76
C VAL A 22 -2.74 -6.40 8.56
N ASN A 23 -1.80 -6.57 7.62
CA ASN A 23 -1.17 -7.86 7.39
C ASN A 23 -0.28 -8.30 8.56
N PHE A 24 0.48 -7.37 9.17
CA PHE A 24 1.36 -7.67 10.30
C PHE A 24 0.62 -7.85 11.64
N SER A 25 -0.43 -7.08 11.90
CA SER A 25 -1.29 -7.26 13.08
C SER A 25 -2.08 -8.57 13.05
N SER A 26 -2.25 -9.16 11.86
CA SER A 26 -2.88 -10.47 11.69
C SER A 26 -1.90 -11.65 11.86
N ILE A 27 -0.64 -11.42 12.28
CA ILE A 27 0.39 -12.48 12.39
C ILE A 27 0.14 -13.46 13.55
N GLU A 28 -0.50 -13.06 14.65
CA GLU A 28 -0.79 -13.95 15.80
C GLU A 28 -1.81 -15.08 15.49
N PHE A 29 -2.31 -15.17 14.26
CA PHE A 29 -3.45 -16.02 13.89
C PHE A 29 -3.10 -17.16 12.91
N ILE A 30 -1.84 -17.63 12.87
CA ILE A 30 -1.44 -18.85 12.14
C ILE A 30 -2.12 -20.11 12.72
N ALA A 31 -2.61 -20.04 13.96
CA ALA A 31 -3.31 -21.15 14.62
C ALA A 31 -4.77 -21.35 14.19
N ASP A 32 -5.50 -20.32 13.74
CA ASP A 32 -6.93 -20.42 13.43
C ASP A 32 -7.22 -20.33 11.92
N LYS A 33 -7.75 -21.42 11.37
CA LYS A 33 -7.87 -21.73 9.93
C LYS A 33 -9.08 -21.09 9.23
N ARG A 34 -9.74 -20.12 9.87
CA ARG A 34 -11.12 -19.78 9.49
C ARG A 34 -11.31 -19.10 8.13
N GLU A 35 -10.32 -18.43 7.55
CA GLU A 35 -10.50 -17.72 6.26
C GLU A 35 -9.16 -17.54 5.48
N PRO A 36 -8.61 -18.58 4.83
CA PRO A 36 -7.33 -18.47 4.12
C PRO A 36 -7.39 -17.58 2.87
N THR A 37 -8.53 -17.58 2.15
CA THR A 37 -8.68 -16.86 0.88
C THR A 37 -8.64 -15.35 1.05
N GLY A 38 -9.36 -14.80 2.05
CA GLY A 38 -9.35 -13.37 2.35
C GLY A 38 -7.95 -12.87 2.69
N ARG A 39 -7.18 -13.62 3.47
CA ARG A 39 -5.80 -13.26 3.84
C ARG A 39 -4.88 -13.19 2.63
N VAL A 40 -4.93 -14.19 1.75
CA VAL A 40 -4.11 -14.20 0.52
C VAL A 40 -4.43 -12.98 -0.34
N ILE A 41 -5.71 -12.64 -0.51
CA ILE A 41 -6.14 -11.45 -1.26
C ILE A 41 -5.59 -10.17 -0.61
N PHE A 42 -5.71 -10.01 0.72
CA PHE A 42 -5.18 -8.83 1.43
C PHE A 42 -3.66 -8.73 1.36
N PHE A 43 -2.95 -9.86 1.30
CA PHE A 43 -1.51 -9.89 1.08
C PHE A 43 -1.14 -9.39 -0.32
N PHE A 44 -1.86 -9.84 -1.36
CA PHE A 44 -1.68 -9.30 -2.72
C PHE A 44 -2.01 -7.81 -2.81
N ILE A 45 -3.09 -7.36 -2.15
CA ILE A 45 -3.45 -5.94 -2.11
C ILE A 45 -2.34 -5.11 -1.43
N MET A 46 -1.73 -5.62 -0.36
CA MET A 46 -0.59 -4.97 0.28
C MET A 46 0.59 -4.81 -0.69
N ILE A 47 0.98 -5.87 -1.39
CA ILE A 47 2.07 -5.82 -2.38
C ILE A 47 1.79 -4.77 -3.46
N LEU A 48 0.58 -4.81 -4.04
CA LEU A 48 0.17 -3.84 -5.07
C LEU A 48 0.16 -2.40 -4.55
N SER A 49 -0.29 -2.20 -3.31
CA SER A 49 -0.31 -0.88 -2.69
C SER A 49 1.10 -0.32 -2.47
N VAL A 50 2.03 -1.14 -1.98
CA VAL A 50 3.43 -0.74 -1.77
C VAL A 50 4.12 -0.45 -3.11
N PHE A 51 3.90 -1.31 -4.11
CA PHE A 51 4.44 -1.10 -5.45
C PHE A 51 3.95 0.22 -6.07
N ASN A 52 2.65 0.49 -5.97
CA ASN A 52 2.07 1.74 -6.47
C ASN A 52 2.59 2.98 -5.74
N ALA A 53 2.80 2.89 -4.42
CA ALA A 53 3.42 3.97 -3.65
C ALA A 53 4.87 4.23 -4.13
N GLY A 54 5.62 3.17 -4.43
CA GLY A 54 6.96 3.27 -5.04
C GLY A 54 6.96 4.01 -6.38
N LEU A 55 6.10 3.58 -7.32
CA LEU A 55 5.96 4.25 -8.63
C LEU A 55 5.57 5.72 -8.51
N LEU A 56 4.65 6.06 -7.60
CA LEU A 56 4.27 7.45 -7.33
C LEU A 56 5.42 8.25 -6.72
N THR A 57 6.26 7.63 -5.89
CA THR A 57 7.49 8.23 -5.36
C THR A 57 8.43 8.62 -6.50
N GLU A 58 8.72 7.70 -7.41
CA GLU A 58 9.59 7.97 -8.56
C GLU A 58 9.04 9.11 -9.42
N LYS A 59 7.74 9.05 -9.75
CA LYS A 59 7.06 10.09 -10.52
C LYS A 59 7.13 11.45 -9.83
N TYR A 60 6.99 11.48 -8.50
CA TYR A 60 7.10 12.71 -7.71
C TYR A 60 8.52 13.29 -7.74
N ILE A 61 9.55 12.45 -7.59
CA ILE A 61 10.96 12.87 -7.66
C ILE A 61 11.29 13.40 -9.07
N GLN A 62 10.90 12.68 -10.12
CA GLN A 62 11.13 13.12 -11.51
C GLN A 62 10.44 14.46 -11.80
N THR A 63 9.22 14.66 -11.32
CA THR A 63 8.49 15.92 -11.47
C THR A 63 9.20 17.08 -10.77
N ARG A 64 9.82 16.84 -9.61
CA ARG A 64 10.63 17.85 -8.91
C ARG A 64 11.96 18.15 -9.59
N LYS A 65 12.59 17.17 -10.27
CA LYS A 65 13.86 17.39 -11.00
C LYS A 65 13.67 18.16 -12.32
N LYS A 66 12.47 18.12 -12.91
CA LYS A 66 12.13 18.84 -14.15
C LYS A 66 11.66 20.28 -13.93
N LYS A 67 11.42 20.68 -12.68
CA LYS A 67 11.03 22.04 -12.28
C LYS A 67 12.24 22.76 -11.70
#